data_AF-A0A8C3L8E2-F1
#
_entry.id   AF-A0A8C3L8E2-F1
#
_cell.length_a   1.000
_cell.length_b   1.000
_cell.length_c   1.000
_cell.angle_alpha   90.00
_cell.angle_beta   90.00
_cell.angle_gamma   90.00
#
_symmetry.space_group_name_H-M   'P 1'
#
loop_
_entity.id
_entity.type
_entity.pdbx_description
1 polymer ?
#
loop_
_entity_poly.entity_id
_entity_poly.type
_entity_poly.pdbx_seq_one_letter_code
_entity_poly.pdbx_strand_id
1 'polypeptide(L)'
;VVINALSALPPHAGLLMVLDVPQERGMARLDHRYLDGLQVCRFPLLPLLQPLPLDWMYLLYAVMALGTWLALLGADRYGSIDGLFRPQKRNAHVPLWNYTLLRAQIFIVYFIAGLKKLDADWVGGYSMGSLARHWLFSPFRLVLSEELTSRLVVHGGGLALDLSAGFLLFFDATRPLGLVLVTYFHCMNSQLFSIGMFSYTMLASSGLFCDPSWPRRLFSRCPRWMQGVLPTTAPPQHSPDCHYGGRGAARRPALRQQLAAAFTLLYVLEQLFLPYSHFITQVGVFTQTRRWKDHADMLKQYSMCLSQILPQYNVSQPQIYFDIWVSINDRFQQRLVDPRVDLVRAEWSPWHPTPWVLPLLLELSPWREKLQELESGLDGHTDVVFIADFPGLHLENFVSEDLGNTSVRVLQGQVLLELVEQQRNHSLQQGDSMQLPAGQYHKVHTVSARPSCFMYTYVNTTAVALERNLSRLQELRDRLHNGTETEPLPPE
;
A
#
# COMPACT_ATOMS: atom_id res chain seq x y z
N VAL A 1 3.43 37.04 13.93
CA VAL A 1 4.60 37.27 13.06
C VAL A 1 5.12 35.95 12.47
N VAL A 2 5.30 34.89 13.25
CA VAL A 2 5.66 33.54 12.74
C VAL A 2 4.58 32.90 11.84
N ILE A 3 3.29 33.12 12.13
CA ILE A 3 2.17 32.66 11.29
C ILE A 3 2.11 33.39 9.93
N ASN A 4 2.64 34.63 9.84
CA ASN A 4 2.70 35.40 8.58
C ASN A 4 4.00 35.16 7.79
N ALA A 5 5.01 34.56 8.41
CA ALA A 5 6.27 34.22 7.73
C ALA A 5 6.18 32.85 7.03
N LEU A 6 5.40 31.92 7.57
CA LEU A 6 5.15 30.61 6.95
C LEU A 6 4.19 30.67 5.74
N SER A 7 3.44 31.76 5.58
CA SER A 7 2.65 32.02 4.37
C SER A 7 3.48 32.48 3.15
N ALA A 8 4.80 32.65 3.31
CA ALA A 8 5.70 33.07 2.24
C ALA A 8 6.44 31.90 1.55
N LEU A 9 6.33 30.67 2.06
CA LEU A 9 6.74 29.48 1.33
C LEU A 9 5.60 29.08 0.39
N PRO A 10 5.89 28.72 -0.88
CA PRO A 10 4.86 28.40 -1.84
C PRO A 10 3.91 27.33 -1.27
N PRO A 11 2.58 27.56 -1.28
CA PRO A 11 1.58 26.65 -0.71
C PRO A 11 1.63 25.23 -1.27
N HIS A 12 2.29 25.05 -2.41
CA HIS A 12 2.57 23.78 -3.09
C HIS A 12 3.49 22.86 -2.27
N ALA A 13 4.44 23.40 -1.51
CA ALA A 13 5.38 22.59 -0.73
C ALA A 13 4.70 21.88 0.45
N GLY A 14 3.69 22.51 1.07
CA GLY A 14 2.93 21.90 2.16
C GLY A 14 2.09 20.72 1.70
N LEU A 15 1.35 20.86 0.59
CA LEU A 15 0.50 19.80 0.03
C LEU A 15 1.32 18.62 -0.49
N LEU A 16 2.43 18.89 -1.17
CA LEU A 16 3.39 17.87 -1.58
C LEU A 16 3.94 17.14 -0.35
N MET A 17 4.31 17.85 0.73
CA MET A 17 4.82 17.20 1.94
C MET A 17 3.76 16.45 2.79
N VAL A 18 2.48 16.85 2.73
CA VAL A 18 1.33 16.17 3.39
C VAL A 18 1.17 14.74 2.89
N LEU A 19 1.25 14.55 1.57
CA LEU A 19 1.09 13.24 0.93
C LEU A 19 2.35 12.38 1.13
N ASP A 20 3.49 13.04 1.17
CA ASP A 20 4.78 12.43 0.95
C ASP A 20 5.39 11.84 2.22
N VAL A 21 5.34 12.56 3.35
CA VAL A 21 6.10 12.20 4.53
C VAL A 21 5.47 11.09 5.39
N PRO A 22 4.19 11.16 5.77
CA PRO A 22 3.78 10.37 6.92
C PRO A 22 3.18 9.00 6.57
N GLN A 23 2.51 8.90 5.43
CA GLN A 23 1.67 7.75 5.06
C GLN A 23 2.26 6.97 3.86
N GLU A 24 2.93 7.66 2.93
CA GLU A 24 3.76 7.01 1.92
C GLU A 24 5.15 6.70 2.47
N ARG A 25 5.91 7.64 3.04
CA ARG A 25 7.32 7.42 3.46
C ARG A 25 7.56 6.90 4.89
N GLY A 26 6.50 6.63 5.66
CA GLY A 26 6.44 6.11 7.04
C GLY A 26 7.75 6.02 7.87
N MET A 27 8.40 7.17 8.02
CA MET A 27 9.55 7.41 8.88
C MET A 27 9.25 7.21 10.39
N ALA A 28 8.22 6.45 10.73
CA ALA A 28 7.59 6.39 12.04
C ALA A 28 8.38 5.60 13.08
N ARG A 29 9.11 4.54 12.70
CA ARG A 29 9.59 3.54 13.68
C ARG A 29 10.81 2.72 13.27
N LEU A 30 11.59 3.15 12.27
CA LEU A 30 12.83 2.46 11.87
C LEU A 30 13.81 2.34 13.05
N ASP A 31 13.74 3.34 13.94
CA ASP A 31 14.52 3.45 15.16
C ASP A 31 14.30 2.26 16.13
N HIS A 32 13.11 1.68 16.19
CA HIS A 32 12.78 0.68 17.22
C HIS A 32 13.22 -0.76 16.92
N ARG A 33 13.65 -1.07 15.69
CA ARG A 33 13.97 -2.46 15.29
C ARG A 33 15.45 -2.72 15.03
N TYR A 34 16.27 -1.68 14.82
CA TYR A 34 17.67 -1.81 14.39
C TYR A 34 18.69 -0.92 15.12
N LEU A 35 18.29 -0.15 16.15
CA LEU A 35 19.14 0.88 16.78
C LEU A 35 20.00 0.42 17.97
N ASP A 36 20.86 -0.57 17.76
CA ASP A 36 22.06 -0.68 18.61
C ASP A 36 23.09 0.42 18.26
N GLY A 37 22.66 1.70 18.26
CA GLY A 37 23.55 2.87 18.26
C GLY A 37 24.27 3.25 16.95
N LEU A 38 23.90 2.71 15.79
CA LEU A 38 24.57 3.00 14.51
C LEU A 38 24.02 4.23 13.77
N GLN A 39 24.86 4.90 12.96
CA GLN A 39 24.44 5.92 11.98
C GLN A 39 23.49 5.28 10.96
N VAL A 40 22.19 5.57 11.06
CA VAL A 40 21.16 4.98 10.19
C VAL A 40 21.08 5.71 8.85
N CYS A 41 21.09 4.95 7.75
CA CYS A 41 20.78 5.46 6.42
C CYS A 41 19.35 5.98 6.33
N ARG A 42 19.20 7.30 6.12
CA ARG A 42 17.90 7.98 5.93
C ARG A 42 17.81 8.54 4.52
N PHE A 43 16.60 8.53 3.96
CA PHE A 43 16.35 8.82 2.55
C PHE A 43 15.31 9.95 2.35
N PRO A 44 15.57 11.19 2.81
CA PRO A 44 14.68 12.31 2.53
C PRO A 44 14.80 12.78 1.07
N LEU A 45 13.69 13.23 0.47
CA LEU A 45 13.65 13.85 -0.87
C LEU A 45 14.63 15.03 -1.01
N LEU A 46 14.82 15.77 0.08
CA LEU A 46 15.75 16.89 0.16
C LEU A 46 16.81 16.56 1.22
N PRO A 47 18.03 16.15 0.82
CA PRO A 47 19.07 15.69 1.76
C PRO A 47 19.58 16.77 2.72
N LEU A 48 19.25 18.04 2.46
CA LEU A 48 19.60 19.19 3.30
C LEU A 48 18.64 19.40 4.49
N LEU A 49 17.49 18.71 4.51
CA LEU A 49 16.46 18.87 5.53
C LEU A 49 16.45 17.69 6.50
N GLN A 50 16.57 17.99 7.81
CA GLN A 50 16.29 17.00 8.84
C GLN A 50 14.76 16.89 9.03
N PRO A 51 14.17 15.69 8.89
CA PRO A 51 12.75 15.50 9.13
C PRO A 51 12.41 15.67 10.61
N LEU A 52 11.30 16.34 10.90
CA LEU A 52 10.71 16.39 12.25
C LEU A 52 10.21 14.98 12.66
N PRO A 53 9.94 14.74 13.95
CA PRO A 53 9.22 13.53 14.37
C PRO A 53 7.85 13.44 13.68
N LEU A 54 7.40 12.22 13.37
CA LEU A 54 6.21 11.92 12.57
C LEU A 54 4.95 12.69 13.03
N ASP A 55 4.69 12.71 14.33
CA ASP A 55 3.50 13.34 14.90
C ASP A 55 3.46 14.85 14.63
N TRP A 56 4.63 15.49 14.64
CA TRP A 56 4.78 16.91 14.33
C TRP A 56 4.68 17.21 12.85
N MET A 57 5.12 16.26 12.00
CA MET A 57 4.96 16.38 10.56
C MET A 57 3.48 16.31 10.16
N TYR A 58 2.73 15.32 10.66
CA TYR A 58 1.27 15.24 10.46
C TYR A 58 0.56 16.55 10.86
N LEU A 59 0.89 17.07 12.04
CA LEU A 59 0.27 18.29 12.56
C LEU A 59 0.62 19.52 11.70
N LEU A 60 1.91 19.73 11.41
CA LEU A 60 2.38 20.86 10.60
C LEU A 60 1.72 20.85 9.22
N TYR A 61 1.68 19.68 8.58
CA TYR A 61 1.14 19.49 7.25
C TYR A 61 -0.37 19.63 7.18
N ALA A 62 -1.10 19.04 8.14
CA ALA A 62 -2.54 19.27 8.27
C ALA A 62 -2.85 20.75 8.48
N VAL A 63 -2.10 21.44 9.34
CA VAL A 63 -2.28 22.88 9.59
C VAL A 63 -1.98 23.72 8.34
N MET A 64 -0.94 23.39 7.57
CA MET A 64 -0.60 24.10 6.33
C MET A 64 -1.65 23.89 5.23
N ALA A 65 -2.10 22.65 5.02
CA ALA A 65 -3.13 22.35 4.02
C ALA A 65 -4.48 22.96 4.39
N LEU A 66 -4.94 22.74 5.64
CA LEU A 66 -6.18 23.32 6.15
C LEU A 66 -6.11 24.84 6.16
N GLY A 67 -4.99 25.43 6.58
CA GLY A 67 -4.81 26.89 6.57
C GLY A 67 -4.92 27.49 5.17
N THR A 68 -4.29 26.85 4.17
CA THR A 68 -4.35 27.30 2.77
C THR A 68 -5.77 27.17 2.20
N TRP A 69 -6.45 26.04 2.46
CA TRP A 69 -7.82 25.82 2.02
C TRP A 69 -8.79 26.80 2.68
N LEU A 70 -8.70 26.99 4.00
CA LEU A 70 -9.57 27.89 4.76
C LEU A 70 -9.34 29.37 4.40
N ALA A 71 -8.14 29.76 3.94
CA ALA A 71 -7.85 31.12 3.50
C ALA A 71 -8.44 31.44 2.11
N LEU A 72 -8.51 30.44 1.22
CA LEU A 72 -8.97 30.60 -0.16
C LEU A 72 -10.45 30.28 -0.33
N LEU A 73 -10.98 29.36 0.47
CA LEU A 73 -12.40 29.04 0.52
C LEU A 73 -13.13 30.03 1.45
N GLY A 74 -14.36 30.36 1.10
CA GLY A 74 -15.30 31.12 1.93
C GLY A 74 -15.83 30.32 3.13
N ALA A 75 -14.99 29.51 3.78
CA ALA A 75 -15.33 28.75 4.98
C ALA A 75 -15.56 29.69 6.19
N ASP A 76 -15.07 30.93 6.12
CA ASP A 76 -15.25 31.97 7.12
C ASP A 76 -16.70 32.50 7.22
N ARG A 77 -17.64 32.00 6.41
CA ARG A 77 -19.00 32.53 6.32
C ARG A 77 -20.03 31.84 7.22
N TYR A 78 -19.78 30.65 7.73
CA TYR A 78 -20.77 29.92 8.54
C TYR A 78 -20.13 29.24 9.76
N GLY A 79 -20.64 29.52 10.96
CA GLY A 79 -20.11 28.92 12.20
C GLY A 79 -18.67 29.32 12.54
N SER A 80 -18.17 30.43 12.01
CA SER A 80 -16.78 30.88 12.19
C SER A 80 -16.65 31.93 13.30
N ILE A 81 -15.47 31.97 13.93
CA ILE A 81 -15.09 33.03 14.89
C ILE A 81 -15.04 34.40 14.19
N ASP A 82 -14.56 34.44 12.94
CA ASP A 82 -14.54 35.66 12.12
C ASP A 82 -15.92 36.29 11.95
N GLY A 83 -16.97 35.46 11.78
CA GLY A 83 -18.35 35.91 11.69
C GLY A 83 -18.88 36.50 13.00
N LEU A 84 -18.33 36.13 14.16
CA LEU A 84 -18.69 36.74 15.44
C LEU A 84 -18.21 38.19 15.52
N PHE A 85 -17.02 38.47 15.00
CA PHE A 85 -16.44 39.81 14.99
C PHE A 85 -16.84 40.66 13.78
N ARG A 86 -17.25 40.04 12.67
CA ARG A 86 -17.61 40.73 11.41
C ARG A 86 -19.01 40.30 10.94
N PRO A 87 -20.06 41.06 11.30
CA PRO A 87 -21.45 40.73 10.96
C PRO A 87 -21.71 40.55 9.46
N GLN A 88 -21.00 41.28 8.60
CA GLN A 88 -21.12 41.18 7.14
C GLN A 88 -20.65 39.82 6.57
N LYS A 89 -19.78 39.10 7.28
CA LYS A 89 -19.32 37.76 6.87
C LYS A 89 -20.21 36.65 7.42
N ARG A 90 -20.84 36.88 8.58
CA ARG A 90 -21.60 35.89 9.33
C ARG A 90 -22.81 35.41 8.54
N ASN A 91 -22.98 34.10 8.40
CA ASN A 91 -24.11 33.51 7.70
C ASN A 91 -24.29 34.02 6.25
N ALA A 92 -23.20 34.36 5.54
CA ALA A 92 -23.28 34.80 4.16
C ALA A 92 -23.18 33.62 3.17
N HIS A 93 -23.73 33.79 1.97
CA HIS A 93 -23.57 32.81 0.90
C HIS A 93 -22.10 32.58 0.50
N VAL A 94 -21.81 31.36 0.06
CA VAL A 94 -20.49 30.95 -0.43
C VAL A 94 -20.63 30.56 -1.91
N PRO A 95 -19.69 30.94 -2.79
CA PRO A 95 -19.70 30.49 -4.18
C PRO A 95 -19.70 28.96 -4.30
N LEU A 96 -20.48 28.42 -5.24
CA LEU A 96 -20.63 26.98 -5.40
C LEU A 96 -19.32 26.25 -5.72
N TRP A 97 -18.39 26.90 -6.43
CA TRP A 97 -17.10 26.31 -6.81
C TRP A 97 -16.27 25.88 -5.59
N ASN A 98 -16.39 26.56 -4.45
CA ASN A 98 -15.72 26.19 -3.20
C ASN A 98 -16.11 24.78 -2.78
N TYR A 99 -17.40 24.47 -2.90
CA TYR A 99 -17.96 23.20 -2.51
C TYR A 99 -17.70 22.12 -3.55
N THR A 100 -17.76 22.49 -4.83
CA THR A 100 -17.38 21.60 -5.94
C THR A 100 -15.93 21.16 -5.83
N LEU A 101 -15.01 22.03 -5.41
CA LEU A 101 -13.60 21.69 -5.23
C LEU A 101 -13.41 20.59 -4.17
N LEU A 102 -14.07 20.73 -3.02
CA LEU A 102 -14.02 19.72 -1.95
C LEU A 102 -14.62 18.37 -2.39
N ARG A 103 -15.73 18.40 -3.14
CA ARG A 103 -16.34 17.19 -3.72
C ARG A 103 -15.42 16.54 -4.75
N ALA A 104 -14.77 17.33 -5.61
CA ALA A 104 -13.84 16.84 -6.61
C ALA A 104 -12.65 16.11 -5.99
N GLN A 105 -12.18 16.54 -4.81
CA GLN A 105 -11.11 15.83 -4.09
C GLN A 105 -11.52 14.42 -3.69
N ILE A 106 -12.67 14.28 -3.04
CA ILE A 106 -13.18 12.97 -2.64
C ILE A 106 -13.50 12.10 -3.88
N PHE A 107 -14.00 12.72 -4.95
CA PHE A 107 -14.23 12.05 -6.23
C PHE A 107 -12.94 11.44 -6.80
N ILE A 108 -11.86 12.24 -6.87
CA ILE A 108 -10.57 11.81 -7.46
C ILE A 108 -10.01 10.61 -6.70
N VAL A 109 -10.12 10.59 -5.36
CA VAL A 109 -9.65 9.47 -4.54
C VAL A 109 -10.30 8.15 -4.96
N TYR A 110 -11.63 8.11 -5.10
CA TYR A 110 -12.33 6.90 -5.58
C TYR A 110 -11.93 6.56 -7.01
N PHE A 111 -12.00 7.54 -7.91
CA PHE A 111 -11.82 7.30 -9.33
C PHE A 111 -10.42 6.76 -9.65
N ILE A 112 -9.37 7.34 -9.05
CA ILE A 112 -8.00 6.87 -9.19
C ILE A 112 -7.81 5.47 -8.57
N ALA A 113 -8.43 5.20 -7.41
CA ALA A 113 -8.40 3.87 -6.81
C ALA A 113 -9.04 2.82 -7.74
N GLY A 114 -10.09 3.19 -8.48
CA GLY A 114 -10.71 2.35 -9.50
C GLY A 114 -9.82 2.17 -10.73
N LEU A 115 -9.19 3.23 -11.24
CA LEU A 115 -8.26 3.12 -12.36
C LEU A 115 -7.06 2.23 -12.06
N LYS A 116 -6.54 2.28 -10.82
CA LYS A 116 -5.44 1.41 -10.39
C LYS A 116 -5.84 -0.06 -10.30
N LYS A 117 -7.13 -0.37 -10.12
CA LYS A 117 -7.69 -1.73 -10.10
C LYS A 117 -8.00 -2.30 -11.49
N LEU A 118 -7.70 -1.57 -12.57
CA LEU A 118 -7.84 -2.06 -13.94
C LEU A 118 -6.64 -2.92 -14.37
N ASP A 119 -5.66 -3.14 -13.51
CA ASP A 119 -4.55 -4.04 -13.79
C ASP A 119 -5.02 -5.49 -13.92
N ALA A 120 -4.25 -6.30 -14.65
CA ALA A 120 -4.61 -7.68 -14.97
C ALA A 120 -4.69 -8.58 -13.72
N ASP A 121 -3.97 -8.27 -12.64
CA ASP A 121 -4.01 -9.09 -11.43
C ASP A 121 -5.28 -8.80 -10.62
N TRP A 122 -5.68 -7.53 -10.49
CA TRP A 122 -6.94 -7.18 -9.84
C TRP A 122 -8.14 -7.65 -10.67
N VAL A 123 -8.20 -7.28 -11.95
CA VAL A 123 -9.29 -7.71 -12.83
C VAL A 123 -9.33 -9.23 -12.88
N GLY A 124 -8.15 -9.89 -12.86
CA GLY A 124 -7.93 -11.32 -12.83
C GLY A 124 -8.32 -12.04 -11.53
N GLY A 125 -8.63 -11.33 -10.45
CA GLY A 125 -8.95 -11.96 -9.17
C GLY A 125 -7.76 -12.57 -8.43
N TYR A 126 -6.53 -12.28 -8.87
CA TYR A 126 -5.29 -12.81 -8.29
C TYR A 126 -4.74 -11.94 -7.16
N SER A 127 -5.29 -10.74 -6.97
CA SER A 127 -4.92 -9.87 -5.85
C SER A 127 -5.68 -10.31 -4.59
N MET A 128 -5.02 -10.38 -3.44
CA MET A 128 -5.70 -10.69 -2.18
C MET A 128 -6.65 -11.91 -2.25
N GLY A 129 -6.26 -13.00 -2.93
CA GLY A 129 -7.15 -14.11 -3.27
C GLY A 129 -7.84 -14.78 -2.05
N SER A 130 -7.20 -14.72 -0.88
CA SER A 130 -7.74 -15.25 0.38
C SER A 130 -8.83 -14.38 1.01
N LEU A 131 -9.05 -13.14 0.54
CA LEU A 131 -9.94 -12.17 1.18
C LEU A 131 -11.41 -12.65 1.18
N ALA A 132 -11.82 -13.41 0.16
CA ALA A 132 -13.16 -13.98 0.06
C ALA A 132 -13.46 -15.03 1.16
N ARG A 133 -12.44 -15.59 1.82
CA ARG A 133 -12.61 -16.50 2.96
C ARG A 133 -13.07 -15.79 4.23
N HIS A 134 -12.90 -14.48 4.30
CA HIS A 134 -13.26 -13.70 5.48
C HIS A 134 -14.77 -13.78 5.76
N TRP A 135 -15.16 -13.79 7.04
CA TRP A 135 -16.55 -14.03 7.46
C TRP A 135 -17.56 -13.02 6.88
N LEU A 136 -17.10 -11.80 6.56
CA LEU A 136 -17.89 -10.75 5.93
C LEU A 136 -18.48 -11.18 4.58
N PHE A 137 -17.80 -12.10 3.88
CA PHE A 137 -18.25 -12.62 2.59
C PHE A 137 -19.04 -13.92 2.70
N SER A 138 -19.21 -14.49 3.91
CA SER A 138 -19.99 -15.71 4.14
C SER A 138 -21.40 -15.67 3.56
N PRO A 139 -22.17 -14.55 3.64
CA PRO A 139 -23.49 -14.50 3.03
C PRO A 139 -23.47 -14.71 1.51
N PHE A 140 -22.45 -14.20 0.82
CA PHE A 140 -22.27 -14.42 -0.63
C PHE A 140 -21.88 -15.87 -0.92
N ARG A 141 -21.06 -16.48 -0.04
CA ARG A 141 -20.64 -17.88 -0.15
C ARG A 141 -21.74 -18.91 0.12
N LEU A 142 -22.91 -18.50 0.59
CA LEU A 142 -24.09 -19.37 0.63
C LEU A 142 -24.66 -19.67 -0.76
N VAL A 143 -24.37 -18.81 -1.74
CA VAL A 143 -24.93 -18.88 -3.10
C VAL A 143 -23.83 -19.00 -4.16
N LEU A 144 -22.65 -18.43 -3.90
CA LEU A 144 -21.50 -18.42 -4.81
C LEU A 144 -20.37 -19.30 -4.25
N SER A 145 -19.55 -19.88 -5.14
CA SER A 145 -18.29 -20.49 -4.71
C SER A 145 -17.33 -19.43 -4.13
N GLU A 146 -16.32 -19.86 -3.40
CA GLU A 146 -15.26 -18.96 -2.90
C GLU A 146 -14.60 -18.20 -4.05
N GLU A 147 -14.29 -18.90 -5.15
CA GLU A 147 -13.68 -18.33 -6.35
C GLU A 147 -14.58 -17.26 -7.00
N LEU A 148 -15.87 -17.56 -7.21
CA LEU A 148 -16.82 -16.60 -7.78
C LEU A 148 -17.05 -15.42 -6.85
N THR A 149 -17.06 -15.64 -5.53
CA THR A 149 -17.16 -14.57 -4.53
C THR A 149 -15.94 -13.65 -4.62
N SER A 150 -14.73 -14.22 -4.71
CA SER A 150 -13.51 -13.44 -4.90
C SER A 150 -13.56 -12.64 -6.21
N ARG A 151 -13.91 -13.29 -7.32
CA ARG A 151 -13.86 -12.64 -8.64
C ARG A 151 -14.94 -11.58 -8.82
N LEU A 152 -16.18 -11.87 -8.46
CA LEU A 152 -17.32 -11.00 -8.73
C LEU A 152 -17.54 -9.97 -7.63
N VAL A 153 -17.54 -10.41 -6.36
CA VAL A 153 -17.91 -9.54 -5.23
C VAL A 153 -16.71 -8.71 -4.78
N VAL A 154 -15.58 -9.35 -4.50
CA VAL A 154 -14.38 -8.65 -4.00
C VAL A 154 -13.76 -7.80 -5.10
N HIS A 155 -13.35 -8.44 -6.21
CA HIS A 155 -12.62 -7.76 -7.28
C HIS A 155 -13.52 -6.93 -8.18
N GLY A 156 -14.56 -7.55 -8.73
CA GLY A 156 -15.53 -6.88 -9.60
C GLY A 156 -16.29 -5.78 -8.87
N GLY A 157 -16.85 -6.07 -7.69
CA GLY A 157 -17.57 -5.12 -6.86
C GLY A 157 -16.68 -3.96 -6.38
N GLY A 158 -15.47 -4.26 -5.91
CA GLY A 158 -14.50 -3.23 -5.51
C GLY A 158 -14.11 -2.30 -6.66
N LEU A 159 -13.81 -2.85 -7.84
CA LEU A 159 -13.48 -2.08 -9.05
C LEU A 159 -14.66 -1.22 -9.51
N ALA A 160 -15.85 -1.81 -9.62
CA ALA A 160 -17.05 -1.13 -10.09
C ALA A 160 -17.46 0.00 -9.13
N LEU A 161 -17.38 -0.24 -7.83
CA LEU A 161 -17.69 0.78 -6.83
C LEU A 161 -16.68 1.93 -6.91
N ASP A 162 -15.37 1.68 -6.93
CA ASP A 162 -14.39 2.77 -6.95
C ASP A 162 -14.48 3.62 -8.23
N LEU A 163 -14.74 3.01 -9.39
CA LEU A 163 -14.93 3.75 -10.65
C LEU A 163 -16.25 4.56 -10.67
N SER A 164 -17.28 4.13 -9.94
CA SER A 164 -18.62 4.73 -10.00
C SER A 164 -18.97 5.62 -8.79
N ALA A 165 -18.35 5.42 -7.63
CA ALA A 165 -18.72 6.03 -6.35
C ALA A 165 -18.73 7.57 -6.44
N GLY A 166 -17.70 8.14 -7.07
CA GLY A 166 -17.63 9.58 -7.31
C GLY A 166 -18.84 10.10 -8.08
N PHE A 167 -19.21 9.43 -9.18
CA PHE A 167 -20.37 9.82 -10.01
C PHE A 167 -21.69 9.61 -9.26
N LEU A 168 -21.83 8.47 -8.57
CA LEU A 168 -23.02 8.15 -7.79
C LEU A 168 -23.28 9.21 -6.72
N LEU A 169 -22.24 9.67 -6.01
CA LEU A 169 -22.35 10.69 -4.98
C LEU A 169 -22.59 12.10 -5.55
N PHE A 170 -22.05 12.40 -6.74
CA PHE A 170 -22.11 13.75 -7.32
C PHE A 170 -23.53 14.13 -7.76
N PHE A 171 -24.23 13.26 -8.48
CA PHE A 171 -25.58 13.55 -9.00
C PHE A 171 -26.66 13.35 -7.94
N ASP A 172 -27.58 14.31 -7.83
CA ASP A 172 -28.66 14.30 -6.82
C ASP A 172 -29.52 13.03 -6.87
N ALA A 173 -29.82 12.54 -8.08
CA ALA A 173 -30.67 11.37 -8.30
C ALA A 173 -30.02 10.05 -7.81
N THR A 174 -28.71 9.90 -7.96
CA THR A 174 -27.98 8.68 -7.60
C THR A 174 -27.34 8.73 -6.21
N ARG A 175 -27.26 9.92 -5.60
CA ARG A 175 -26.57 10.13 -4.33
C ARG A 175 -27.05 9.24 -3.19
N PRO A 176 -28.36 9.01 -2.97
CA PRO A 176 -28.79 8.11 -1.89
C PRO A 176 -28.22 6.71 -2.04
N LEU A 177 -28.18 6.18 -3.26
CA LEU A 177 -27.54 4.89 -3.56
C LEU A 177 -26.04 4.94 -3.31
N GLY A 178 -25.36 5.98 -3.81
CA GLY A 178 -23.92 6.18 -3.60
C GLY A 178 -23.56 6.23 -2.11
N LEU A 179 -24.34 6.93 -1.29
CA LEU A 179 -24.13 7.02 0.16
C LEU A 179 -24.25 5.65 0.84
N VAL A 180 -25.24 4.84 0.47
CA VAL A 180 -25.40 3.48 1.03
C VAL A 180 -24.20 2.60 0.66
N LEU A 181 -23.84 2.55 -0.62
CA LEU A 181 -22.75 1.69 -1.12
C LEU A 181 -21.39 2.08 -0.53
N VAL A 182 -21.07 3.38 -0.54
CA VAL A 182 -19.82 3.89 0.02
C VAL A 182 -19.76 3.69 1.53
N THR A 183 -20.88 3.86 2.23
CA THR A 183 -20.93 3.60 3.68
C THR A 183 -20.66 2.14 3.98
N TYR A 184 -21.33 1.23 3.28
CA TYR A 184 -21.11 -0.20 3.43
C TYR A 184 -19.65 -0.58 3.15
N PHE A 185 -19.09 -0.08 2.03
CA PHE A 185 -17.71 -0.35 1.64
C PHE A 185 -16.69 0.11 2.67
N HIS A 186 -16.80 1.34 3.20
CA HIS A 186 -15.85 1.82 4.21
C HIS A 186 -16.02 1.15 5.57
N CYS A 187 -17.25 0.81 5.95
CA CYS A 187 -17.50 -0.02 7.14
C CYS A 187 -16.84 -1.40 6.97
N MET A 188 -17.02 -2.05 5.81
CA MET A 188 -16.38 -3.33 5.51
C MET A 188 -14.86 -3.22 5.52
N ASN A 189 -14.28 -2.20 4.87
CA ASN A 189 -12.84 -1.97 4.84
C ASN A 189 -12.26 -1.70 6.23
N SER A 190 -13.01 -1.03 7.12
CA SER A 190 -12.59 -0.82 8.52
C SER A 190 -12.44 -2.11 9.31
N GLN A 191 -13.10 -3.19 8.88
CA GLN A 191 -13.03 -4.52 9.50
C GLN A 191 -12.01 -5.41 8.79
N LEU A 192 -11.91 -5.32 7.46
CA LEU A 192 -11.00 -6.14 6.64
C LEU A 192 -9.55 -5.69 6.74
N PHE A 193 -9.32 -4.38 6.88
CA PHE A 193 -7.99 -3.80 6.70
C PHE A 193 -7.64 -2.81 7.82
N SER A 194 -6.40 -2.85 8.27
CA SER A 194 -5.84 -1.90 9.23
C SER A 194 -5.32 -0.62 8.56
N ILE A 195 -6.18 0.10 7.82
CA ILE A 195 -5.83 1.33 7.05
C ILE A 195 -5.93 2.61 7.92
N GLY A 196 -6.14 2.46 9.22
CA GLY A 196 -6.22 3.58 10.17
C GLY A 196 -7.44 4.48 9.93
N MET A 197 -7.25 5.80 10.02
CA MET A 197 -8.34 6.79 9.99
C MET A 197 -9.07 6.88 8.64
N PHE A 198 -8.49 6.34 7.57
CA PHE A 198 -8.96 6.53 6.20
C PHE A 198 -10.46 6.24 6.02
N SER A 199 -10.93 5.05 6.43
CA SER A 199 -12.34 4.66 6.29
C SER A 199 -13.28 5.63 7.00
N TYR A 200 -12.91 6.08 8.21
CA TYR A 200 -13.70 7.02 9.00
C TYR A 200 -13.70 8.44 8.39
N THR A 201 -12.57 8.87 7.84
CA THR A 201 -12.46 10.15 7.12
C THR A 201 -13.34 10.15 5.87
N MET A 202 -13.32 9.06 5.09
CA MET A 202 -14.16 8.94 3.89
C MET A 202 -15.65 8.93 4.24
N LEU A 203 -16.04 8.21 5.31
CA LEU A 203 -17.41 8.24 5.83
C LEU A 203 -17.84 9.65 6.27
N ALA A 204 -17.02 10.33 7.08
CA ALA A 204 -17.32 11.69 7.53
C ALA A 204 -17.42 12.68 6.35
N SER A 205 -16.53 12.55 5.36
CA SER A 205 -16.49 13.40 4.17
C SER A 205 -17.68 13.18 3.22
N SER A 206 -18.40 12.05 3.32
CA SER A 206 -19.57 11.76 2.47
C SER A 206 -20.69 12.80 2.66
N GLY A 207 -20.76 13.45 3.83
CA GLY A 207 -21.67 14.58 4.08
C GLY A 207 -21.40 15.81 3.19
N LEU A 208 -20.22 15.92 2.57
CA LEU A 208 -19.90 16.96 1.58
C LEU A 208 -20.64 16.76 0.26
N PHE A 209 -21.28 15.61 0.02
CA PHE A 209 -22.09 15.40 -1.18
C PHE A 209 -23.56 15.74 -0.93
N CYS A 210 -24.02 15.77 0.32
CA CYS A 210 -25.40 16.13 0.67
C CYS A 210 -25.75 17.59 0.31
N ASP A 211 -27.04 17.93 0.40
CA ASP A 211 -27.50 19.30 0.16
C ASP A 211 -26.88 20.28 1.19
N PRO A 212 -26.33 21.45 0.80
CA PRO A 212 -25.67 22.38 1.73
C PRO A 212 -26.50 22.83 2.93
N SER A 213 -27.84 22.70 2.87
CA SER A 213 -28.72 23.03 3.99
C SER A 213 -28.85 21.92 5.04
N TRP A 214 -28.32 20.71 4.80
CA TRP A 214 -28.46 19.57 5.71
C TRP A 214 -27.98 19.86 7.15
N PRO A 215 -26.86 20.57 7.41
CA PRO A 215 -26.43 20.86 8.77
C PRO A 215 -27.40 21.82 9.48
N ARG A 216 -27.95 22.80 8.74
CA ARG A 216 -28.96 23.73 9.27
C ARG A 216 -30.23 22.99 9.67
N ARG A 217 -30.67 22.04 8.83
CA ARG A 217 -31.84 21.20 9.13
C ARG A 217 -31.59 20.35 10.37
N LEU A 218 -30.38 19.80 10.54
CA LEU A 218 -30.01 19.06 11.73
C LEU A 218 -30.04 19.94 13.00
N PHE A 219 -29.40 21.11 12.97
CA PHE A 219 -29.37 22.03 14.12
C PHE A 219 -30.75 22.59 14.47
N SER A 220 -31.64 22.73 13.49
CA SER A 220 -33.03 23.14 13.75
C SER A 220 -33.81 22.15 14.62
N ARG A 221 -33.39 20.88 14.65
CA ARG A 221 -33.97 19.82 15.49
C ARG A 221 -33.34 19.73 16.88
N CYS A 222 -32.26 20.47 17.15
CA CYS A 222 -31.61 20.45 18.46
C CYS A 222 -32.43 21.21 19.52
N PRO A 223 -32.36 20.81 20.80
CA PRO A 223 -33.02 21.51 21.90
C PRO A 223 -32.67 23.00 21.97
N ARG A 224 -33.62 23.84 22.41
CA ARG A 224 -33.46 25.31 22.48
C ARG A 224 -32.24 25.77 23.29
N TRP A 225 -31.87 25.04 24.34
CA TRP A 225 -30.69 25.37 25.16
C TRP A 225 -29.36 25.26 24.39
N MET A 226 -29.31 24.45 23.32
CA MET A 226 -28.14 24.34 22.44
C MET A 226 -28.10 25.42 21.36
N GLN A 227 -29.21 26.11 21.08
CA GLN A 227 -29.31 27.10 20.00
C GLN A 227 -28.45 28.35 20.24
N GLY A 228 -28.06 28.62 21.49
CA GLY A 228 -27.11 29.70 21.82
C GLY A 228 -25.66 29.40 21.41
N VAL A 229 -25.31 28.11 21.30
CA VAL A 229 -23.95 27.65 20.93
C VAL A 229 -23.89 27.21 19.47
N LEU A 230 -24.99 26.67 18.94
CA LEU A 230 -25.05 26.18 17.56
C LEU A 230 -25.07 27.32 16.52
N PRO A 231 -24.54 27.08 15.31
CA PRO A 231 -24.63 28.02 14.20
C PRO A 231 -26.09 28.37 13.86
N THR A 232 -26.30 29.59 13.39
CA THR A 232 -27.65 30.08 13.06
C THR A 232 -28.34 29.20 12.02
N THR A 233 -29.64 28.98 12.21
CA THR A 233 -30.52 28.29 11.25
C THR A 233 -31.21 29.27 10.29
N ALA A 234 -31.03 30.58 10.49
CA ALA A 234 -31.61 31.62 9.63
C ALA A 234 -31.07 31.52 8.19
N PRO A 235 -31.87 31.93 7.17
CA PRO A 235 -31.43 31.92 5.79
C PRO A 235 -30.16 32.77 5.60
N PRO A 236 -29.24 32.34 4.71
CA PRO A 236 -28.00 33.06 4.48
C PRO A 236 -28.23 34.43 3.84
N GLN A 237 -27.40 35.40 4.23
CA GLN A 237 -27.39 36.73 3.64
C GLN A 237 -26.59 36.79 2.33
N HIS A 238 -26.81 37.83 1.54
CA HIS A 238 -26.04 38.07 0.32
C HIS A 238 -24.56 38.31 0.64
N SER A 239 -23.70 37.67 -0.15
CA SER A 239 -22.25 37.80 -0.05
C SER A 239 -21.74 38.79 -1.10
N PRO A 240 -20.83 39.71 -0.76
CA PRO A 240 -20.22 40.61 -1.74
C PRO A 240 -19.38 39.86 -2.79
N ASP A 241 -18.99 38.61 -2.51
CA ASP A 241 -18.17 37.77 -3.40
C ASP A 241 -19.01 36.92 -4.37
N CYS A 242 -20.32 36.87 -4.19
CA CYS A 242 -21.24 36.09 -5.03
C CYS A 242 -21.91 37.00 -6.06
N HIS A 243 -22.06 36.50 -7.29
CA HIS A 243 -22.83 37.17 -8.33
C HIS A 243 -24.29 36.71 -8.28
N TYR A 244 -25.21 37.67 -8.08
CA TYR A 244 -26.65 37.44 -8.03
C TYR A 244 -27.41 38.04 -9.23
N GLY A 245 -26.68 38.64 -10.17
CA GLY A 245 -27.25 39.44 -11.26
C GLY A 245 -27.74 38.62 -12.46
N GLY A 246 -28.85 39.09 -13.07
CA GLY A 246 -29.34 38.65 -14.37
C GLY A 246 -28.47 39.10 -15.55
N ARG A 247 -28.77 38.58 -16.75
CA ARG A 247 -28.04 38.83 -18.02
C ARG A 247 -27.65 40.31 -18.18
N GLY A 248 -26.39 40.69 -17.97
CA GLY A 248 -25.89 42.01 -18.41
C GLY A 248 -24.70 42.66 -17.70
N ALA A 249 -24.37 42.36 -16.44
CA ALA A 249 -23.29 43.08 -15.74
C ALA A 249 -22.12 42.16 -15.34
N ALA A 250 -21.25 41.83 -16.31
CA ALA A 250 -19.99 41.16 -16.03
C ALA A 250 -19.02 42.12 -15.35
N ARG A 251 -18.93 42.05 -14.01
CA ARG A 251 -17.91 42.78 -13.24
C ARG A 251 -16.56 42.10 -13.45
N ARG A 252 -15.49 42.87 -13.69
CA ARG A 252 -14.14 42.30 -13.77
C ARG A 252 -13.81 41.59 -12.43
N PRO A 253 -13.26 40.36 -12.47
CA PRO A 253 -12.94 39.63 -11.25
C PRO A 253 -11.86 40.40 -10.46
N ALA A 254 -12.02 40.45 -9.14
CA ALA A 254 -11.01 41.04 -8.26
C ALA A 254 -9.71 40.22 -8.33
N LEU A 255 -8.56 40.84 -8.03
CA LEU A 255 -7.26 40.15 -7.98
C LEU A 255 -7.32 38.89 -7.11
N ARG A 256 -8.03 38.94 -5.98
CA ARG A 256 -8.26 37.78 -5.09
C ARG A 256 -9.00 36.64 -5.81
N GLN A 257 -10.00 36.95 -6.64
CA GLN A 257 -10.75 35.95 -7.39
C GLN A 257 -9.91 35.37 -8.54
N GLN A 258 -9.08 36.19 -9.19
CA GLN A 258 -8.12 35.71 -10.21
C GLN A 258 -7.08 34.78 -9.59
N LEU A 259 -6.51 35.14 -8.44
CA LEU A 259 -5.56 34.31 -7.70
C LEU A 259 -6.22 33.01 -7.20
N ALA A 260 -7.45 33.07 -6.69
CA ALA A 260 -8.19 31.88 -6.27
C ALA A 260 -8.50 30.93 -7.43
N ALA A 261 -8.87 31.48 -8.60
CA ALA A 261 -9.09 30.70 -9.81
C ALA A 261 -7.80 30.07 -10.33
N ALA A 262 -6.70 30.83 -10.40
CA ALA A 262 -5.39 30.31 -10.79
C ALA A 262 -4.91 29.20 -9.83
N PHE A 263 -5.06 29.41 -8.52
CA PHE A 263 -4.76 28.39 -7.52
C PHE A 263 -5.62 27.14 -7.72
N THR A 264 -6.93 27.29 -7.91
CA THR A 264 -7.84 26.16 -8.09
C THR A 264 -7.51 25.36 -9.36
N LEU A 265 -7.18 26.04 -10.46
CA LEU A 265 -6.74 25.39 -11.69
C LEU A 265 -5.43 24.64 -11.48
N LEU A 266 -4.42 25.28 -10.88
CA LEU A 266 -3.14 24.64 -10.60
C LEU A 266 -3.29 23.45 -9.64
N TYR A 267 -4.12 23.59 -8.61
CA TYR A 267 -4.43 22.54 -7.66
C TYR A 267 -5.13 21.35 -8.33
N VAL A 268 -6.13 21.59 -9.18
CA VAL A 268 -6.80 20.52 -9.94
C VAL A 268 -5.82 19.83 -10.90
N LEU A 269 -4.97 20.60 -11.60
CA LEU A 269 -3.93 20.04 -12.46
C LEU A 269 -2.95 19.17 -11.66
N GLU A 270 -2.53 19.63 -10.48
CA GLU A 270 -1.67 18.88 -9.57
C GLU A 270 -2.35 17.59 -9.10
N GLN A 271 -3.61 17.64 -8.69
CA GLN A 271 -4.37 16.46 -8.22
C GLN A 271 -4.63 15.44 -9.33
N LEU A 272 -4.71 15.89 -10.59
CA LEU A 272 -4.76 15.00 -11.75
C LEU A 272 -3.37 14.47 -12.13
N PHE A 273 -2.31 15.22 -11.85
CA PHE A 273 -0.93 14.84 -12.13
C PHE A 273 -0.37 13.86 -11.10
N LEU A 274 -0.58 14.09 -9.81
CA LEU A 274 0.01 13.34 -8.69
C LEU A 274 -0.22 11.82 -8.76
N PRO A 275 -1.42 11.30 -9.11
CA PRO A 275 -1.61 9.87 -9.33
C PRO A 275 -0.68 9.25 -10.39
N TYR A 276 -0.27 10.08 -11.37
CA TYR A 276 0.64 9.73 -12.46
C TYR A 276 2.06 10.23 -12.22
N SER A 277 2.30 10.94 -11.12
CA SER A 277 3.64 11.42 -10.80
C SER A 277 4.60 10.26 -10.53
N HIS A 278 4.15 9.02 -10.33
CA HIS A 278 5.03 7.85 -10.33
C HIS A 278 5.90 7.70 -11.60
N PHE A 279 5.55 8.35 -12.72
CA PHE A 279 6.39 8.44 -13.91
C PHE A 279 7.48 9.53 -13.84
N ILE A 280 7.40 10.46 -12.88
CA ILE A 280 8.22 11.69 -12.79
C ILE A 280 8.87 11.84 -11.40
N THR A 281 8.10 11.66 -10.32
CA THR A 281 8.52 11.49 -8.94
C THR A 281 8.61 9.99 -8.61
N GLN A 282 9.74 9.36 -8.94
CA GLN A 282 10.04 8.00 -8.50
C GLN A 282 10.63 7.98 -7.09
N VAL A 283 9.90 8.46 -6.08
CA VAL A 283 10.44 8.58 -4.72
C VAL A 283 9.46 8.15 -3.64
N GLY A 284 9.79 7.03 -2.98
CA GLY A 284 9.69 6.93 -1.53
C GLY A 284 8.41 6.37 -0.94
N VAL A 285 8.37 5.07 -0.65
CA VAL A 285 7.53 4.47 0.38
C VAL A 285 8.35 3.77 1.46
N PHE A 286 8.10 4.11 2.72
CA PHE A 286 8.57 3.35 3.89
C PHE A 286 7.60 3.43 5.04
N THR A 287 6.52 2.66 5.15
CA THR A 287 5.98 2.36 6.49
C THR A 287 6.60 1.06 6.97
N GLN A 288 7.35 1.02 8.09
CA GLN A 288 7.64 -0.16 8.96
C GLN A 288 7.94 -1.56 8.35
N THR A 289 8.14 -1.67 7.03
CA THR A 289 8.02 -2.91 6.25
C THR A 289 9.27 -3.13 5.39
N ARG A 290 9.47 -4.37 4.91
CA ARG A 290 10.59 -4.79 4.05
C ARG A 290 10.60 -4.12 2.66
N ARG A 291 9.84 -3.04 2.44
CA ARG A 291 9.51 -2.45 1.15
C ARG A 291 10.69 -1.79 0.43
N TRP A 292 11.77 -1.42 1.13
CA TRP A 292 12.97 -0.83 0.51
C TRP A 292 13.55 -1.73 -0.56
N LYS A 293 13.52 -3.04 -0.28
CA LYS A 293 14.13 -4.05 -1.15
C LYS A 293 13.36 -4.18 -2.46
N ASP A 294 12.12 -3.67 -2.50
CA ASP A 294 11.21 -3.81 -3.64
C ASP A 294 11.28 -2.60 -4.60
N HIS A 295 12.14 -1.61 -4.33
CA HIS A 295 12.21 -0.35 -5.07
C HIS A 295 13.66 0.02 -5.44
N ALA A 296 13.88 0.33 -6.72
CA ALA A 296 15.21 0.55 -7.27
C ALA A 296 15.90 1.83 -6.76
N ASP A 297 15.17 2.93 -6.66
CA ASP A 297 15.66 4.20 -6.10
C ASP A 297 16.19 4.01 -4.68
N MET A 298 15.47 3.24 -3.86
CA MET A 298 15.83 2.96 -2.48
C MET A 298 17.05 2.05 -2.36
N LEU A 299 17.13 1.01 -3.19
CA LEU A 299 18.32 0.15 -3.25
C LEU A 299 19.57 0.95 -3.61
N LYS A 300 19.45 1.85 -4.59
CA LYS A 300 20.53 2.76 -4.97
C LYS A 300 20.94 3.66 -3.81
N GLN A 301 19.99 4.34 -3.18
CA GLN A 301 20.29 5.24 -2.06
C GLN A 301 20.89 4.48 -0.86
N TYR A 302 20.39 3.28 -0.56
CA TYR A 302 20.93 2.43 0.49
C TYR A 302 22.36 1.97 0.19
N SER A 303 22.65 1.57 -1.05
CA SER A 303 24.03 1.24 -1.47
C SER A 303 24.97 2.44 -1.32
N MET A 304 24.56 3.65 -1.71
CA MET A 304 25.39 4.85 -1.55
C MET A 304 25.65 5.17 -0.07
N CYS A 305 24.63 5.05 0.77
CA CYS A 305 24.77 5.30 2.19
C CYS A 305 25.72 4.29 2.86
N LEU A 306 25.55 3.00 2.58
CA LEU A 306 26.49 1.97 3.04
C LEU A 306 27.91 2.28 2.55
N SER A 307 28.07 2.72 1.30
CA SER A 307 29.38 3.12 0.77
C SER A 307 30.02 4.30 1.50
N GLN A 308 29.24 5.16 2.17
CA GLN A 308 29.74 6.29 2.97
C GLN A 308 30.07 5.89 4.41
N ILE A 309 29.38 4.87 4.95
CA ILE A 309 29.58 4.37 6.31
C ILE A 309 30.75 3.39 6.39
N LEU A 310 30.86 2.48 5.41
CA LEU A 310 31.86 1.41 5.38
C LEU A 310 33.33 1.86 5.51
N PRO A 311 33.74 3.07 5.06
CA PRO A 311 35.07 3.61 5.37
C PRO A 311 35.37 3.73 6.88
N GLN A 312 34.37 3.93 7.74
CA GLN A 312 34.53 3.92 9.20
C GLN A 312 34.95 2.55 9.75
N TYR A 313 34.75 1.49 8.96
CA TYR A 313 35.10 0.10 9.28
C TYR A 313 36.30 -0.39 8.45
N ASN A 314 37.16 0.51 7.97
CA ASN A 314 38.33 0.22 7.15
C ASN A 314 38.03 -0.46 5.80
N VAL A 315 36.79 -0.38 5.30
CA VAL A 315 36.44 -0.86 3.97
C VAL A 315 36.53 0.29 2.96
N SER A 316 37.60 0.27 2.16
CA SER A 316 37.81 1.28 1.11
C SER A 316 37.24 0.80 -0.22
N GLN A 317 36.47 1.68 -0.89
CA GLN A 317 35.80 1.39 -2.17
C GLN A 317 34.88 0.15 -2.15
N PRO A 318 33.88 0.09 -1.26
CA PRO A 318 32.95 -1.04 -1.21
C PRO A 318 32.16 -1.18 -2.52
N GLN A 319 31.99 -2.43 -2.95
CA GLN A 319 31.04 -2.82 -3.99
C GLN A 319 29.87 -3.50 -3.32
N ILE A 320 28.65 -3.12 -3.68
CA ILE A 320 27.45 -3.59 -2.98
C ILE A 320 26.51 -4.22 -3.99
N TYR A 321 26.25 -5.50 -3.78
CA TYR A 321 25.39 -6.33 -4.60
C TYR A 321 24.16 -6.73 -3.81
N PHE A 322 23.02 -6.81 -4.48
CA PHE A 322 21.77 -7.22 -3.86
C PHE A 322 21.24 -8.46 -4.56
N ASP A 323 20.93 -9.48 -3.75
CA ASP A 323 20.24 -10.67 -4.18
C ASP A 323 18.83 -10.67 -3.55
N ILE A 324 17.83 -10.23 -4.33
CA ILE A 324 16.48 -10.01 -3.82
C ILE A 324 15.49 -10.85 -4.61
N TRP A 325 14.88 -11.79 -3.91
CA TRP A 325 13.84 -12.67 -4.42
C TRP A 325 12.46 -12.21 -3.95
N VAL A 326 11.51 -12.17 -4.88
CA VAL A 326 10.13 -11.76 -4.62
C VAL A 326 9.17 -12.71 -5.33
N SER A 327 8.09 -13.07 -4.65
CA SER A 327 6.89 -13.65 -5.26
C SER A 327 5.72 -12.71 -5.00
N ILE A 328 4.84 -12.58 -5.99
CA ILE A 328 3.65 -11.73 -5.93
C ILE A 328 2.48 -12.43 -6.59
N ASN A 329 1.31 -12.43 -5.92
CA ASN A 329 0.05 -12.96 -6.45
C ASN A 329 0.23 -14.38 -7.03
N ASP A 330 0.74 -15.30 -6.21
CA ASP A 330 0.92 -16.73 -6.49
C ASP A 330 1.77 -17.06 -7.74
N ARG A 331 2.67 -16.15 -8.14
CA ARG A 331 3.67 -16.42 -9.17
C ARG A 331 4.89 -17.14 -8.59
N PHE A 332 5.71 -17.70 -9.48
CA PHE A 332 7.08 -18.11 -9.14
C PHE A 332 7.81 -17.01 -8.37
N GLN A 333 8.62 -17.43 -7.41
CA GLN A 333 9.63 -16.57 -6.82
C GLN A 333 10.71 -16.28 -7.87
N GLN A 334 10.96 -15.01 -8.14
CA GLN A 334 11.97 -14.57 -9.10
C GLN A 334 12.85 -13.46 -8.52
N ARG A 335 13.99 -13.21 -9.16
CA ARG A 335 14.86 -12.08 -8.83
C ARG A 335 14.23 -10.76 -9.26
N LEU A 336 14.32 -9.76 -8.40
CA LEU A 336 13.90 -8.38 -8.71
C LEU A 336 15.04 -7.57 -9.33
N VAL A 337 16.28 -7.84 -8.93
CA VAL A 337 17.47 -7.09 -9.35
C VAL A 337 18.57 -8.05 -9.82
N ASP A 338 19.41 -7.60 -10.75
CA ASP A 338 20.56 -8.37 -11.20
C ASP A 338 21.66 -8.39 -10.12
N PRO A 339 21.96 -9.55 -9.51
CA PRO A 339 22.91 -9.65 -8.41
C PRO A 339 24.36 -9.43 -8.85
N ARG A 340 24.64 -9.31 -10.15
CA ARG A 340 25.99 -9.10 -10.70
C ARG A 340 26.37 -7.63 -10.82
N VAL A 341 25.43 -6.72 -10.56
CA VAL A 341 25.62 -5.28 -10.75
C VAL A 341 25.99 -4.62 -9.43
N ASP A 342 27.13 -3.91 -9.40
CA ASP A 342 27.52 -3.08 -8.27
C ASP A 342 26.63 -1.84 -8.20
N LEU A 343 25.71 -1.84 -7.24
CA LEU A 343 24.71 -0.79 -7.08
C LEU A 343 25.30 0.54 -6.63
N VAL A 344 26.51 0.57 -6.09
CA VAL A 344 27.22 1.83 -5.78
C VAL A 344 27.53 2.60 -7.07
N ARG A 345 27.94 1.89 -8.13
CA ARG A 345 28.32 2.47 -9.44
C ARG A 345 27.22 2.46 -10.49
N ALA A 346 26.21 1.61 -10.33
CA ALA A 346 25.12 1.47 -11.29
C ALA A 346 24.39 2.79 -11.55
N GLU A 347 23.98 3.02 -12.79
CA GLU A 347 23.18 4.19 -13.12
C GLU A 347 21.74 4.03 -12.61
N TRP A 348 21.17 5.12 -12.14
CA TRP A 348 19.77 5.22 -11.76
C TRP A 348 19.24 6.60 -12.14
N SER A 349 18.01 6.65 -12.64
CA SER A 349 17.34 7.88 -13.03
C SER A 349 15.83 7.73 -12.83
N PRO A 350 15.14 8.80 -12.42
CA PRO A 350 13.68 8.79 -12.35
C PRO A 350 13.02 8.87 -13.74
N TRP A 351 13.78 9.19 -14.79
CA TRP A 351 13.26 9.49 -16.14
C TRP A 351 13.32 8.32 -17.13
N HIS A 352 14.02 7.25 -16.78
CA HIS A 352 14.10 6.06 -17.62
C HIS A 352 14.07 4.78 -16.78
N PRO A 353 13.69 3.64 -17.38
CA PRO A 353 13.75 2.36 -16.70
C PRO A 353 15.15 2.08 -16.15
N THR A 354 15.20 1.45 -14.99
CA THR A 354 16.45 1.11 -14.31
C THR A 354 17.03 -0.17 -14.92
N PRO A 355 18.25 -0.14 -15.50
CA PRO A 355 18.76 -1.25 -16.33
C PRO A 355 19.07 -2.54 -15.56
N TRP A 356 19.30 -2.44 -14.25
CA TRP A 356 19.64 -3.55 -13.36
C TRP A 356 18.42 -4.11 -12.62
N VAL A 357 17.22 -3.58 -12.85
CA VAL A 357 15.97 -4.20 -12.39
C VAL A 357 15.55 -5.23 -13.43
N LEU A 358 15.32 -6.47 -12.99
CA LEU A 358 14.94 -7.56 -13.86
C LEU A 358 13.44 -7.49 -14.19
N PRO A 359 13.03 -7.81 -15.43
CA PRO A 359 11.64 -7.75 -15.82
C PRO A 359 10.81 -8.82 -15.08
N LEU A 360 9.55 -8.51 -14.80
CA LEU A 360 8.59 -9.50 -14.34
C LEU A 360 8.35 -10.55 -15.44
N LEU A 361 8.49 -11.83 -15.11
CA LEU A 361 8.31 -12.97 -16.04
C LEU A 361 6.82 -13.21 -16.31
N LEU A 362 6.17 -12.27 -17.00
CA LEU A 362 4.73 -12.27 -17.27
C LEU A 362 4.27 -13.51 -18.05
N GLU A 363 5.14 -14.04 -18.91
CA GLU A 363 4.91 -15.27 -19.67
C GLU A 363 4.71 -16.51 -18.79
N LEU A 364 5.17 -16.48 -17.54
CA LEU A 364 4.96 -17.54 -16.57
C LEU A 364 3.67 -17.35 -15.75
N SER A 365 2.92 -16.26 -15.93
CA SER A 365 1.66 -16.03 -15.18
C SER A 365 0.62 -17.16 -15.34
N PRO A 366 0.48 -17.83 -16.51
CA PRO A 366 -0.43 -18.98 -16.63
C PRO A 366 -0.08 -20.18 -15.74
N TRP A 367 1.12 -20.23 -15.14
CA TRP A 367 1.49 -21.30 -14.23
C TRP A 367 0.77 -21.25 -12.88
N ARG A 368 0.18 -20.12 -12.49
CA ARG A 368 -0.46 -19.94 -11.17
C ARG A 368 -1.36 -21.10 -10.75
N GLU A 369 -2.29 -21.51 -11.62
CA GLU A 369 -3.21 -22.62 -11.36
C GLU A 369 -2.44 -23.93 -11.19
N LYS A 370 -1.47 -24.19 -12.06
CA LYS A 370 -0.61 -25.37 -11.99
C LYS A 370 0.27 -25.40 -10.73
N LEU A 371 0.72 -24.25 -10.24
CA LEU A 371 1.47 -24.18 -8.97
C LEU A 371 0.58 -24.56 -7.79
N GLN A 372 -0.65 -24.05 -7.75
CA GLN A 372 -1.64 -24.40 -6.74
C GLN A 372 -2.02 -25.88 -6.81
N GLU A 373 -2.20 -26.44 -8.01
CA GLU A 373 -2.43 -27.88 -8.21
C GLU A 373 -1.26 -28.71 -7.65
N LEU A 374 -0.02 -28.34 -7.98
CA LEU A 374 1.19 -29.01 -7.49
C LEU A 374 1.29 -28.96 -5.97
N GLU A 375 1.04 -27.80 -5.36
CA GLU A 375 1.04 -27.61 -3.90
C GLU A 375 -0.07 -28.43 -3.23
N SER A 376 -1.28 -28.44 -3.79
CA SER A 376 -2.42 -29.20 -3.25
C SER A 376 -2.25 -30.72 -3.31
N GLY A 377 -1.39 -31.21 -4.22
CA GLY A 377 -1.08 -32.63 -4.37
C GLY A 377 -0.02 -33.15 -3.41
N LEU A 378 0.57 -32.28 -2.57
CA LEU A 378 1.58 -32.67 -1.58
C LEU A 378 0.93 -33.08 -0.26
N ASP A 379 1.61 -33.96 0.47
CA ASP A 379 1.21 -34.33 1.83
C ASP A 379 1.28 -33.11 2.76
N GLY A 380 0.40 -33.02 3.75
CA GLY A 380 0.28 -31.84 4.64
C GLY A 380 1.50 -31.49 5.50
N HIS A 381 2.58 -32.27 5.42
CA HIS A 381 3.86 -32.01 6.09
C HIS A 381 4.99 -31.64 5.10
N THR A 382 4.71 -31.62 3.80
CA THR A 382 5.67 -31.27 2.75
C THR A 382 5.40 -29.85 2.29
N ASP A 383 6.38 -28.98 2.49
CA ASP A 383 6.36 -27.62 1.99
C ASP A 383 6.97 -27.56 0.58
N VAL A 384 6.53 -26.59 -0.21
CA VAL A 384 7.03 -26.35 -1.57
C VAL A 384 7.40 -24.89 -1.79
N VAL A 385 8.47 -24.67 -2.54
CA VAL A 385 8.88 -23.34 -3.01
C VAL A 385 9.10 -23.39 -4.51
N PHE A 386 8.39 -22.55 -5.25
CA PHE A 386 8.48 -22.45 -6.71
C PHE A 386 9.38 -21.30 -7.11
N ILE A 387 10.41 -21.59 -7.91
CA ILE A 387 11.43 -20.62 -8.32
C ILE A 387 11.50 -20.53 -9.84
N ALA A 388 11.65 -19.31 -10.35
CA ALA A 388 12.02 -19.03 -11.72
C ALA A 388 13.25 -18.10 -11.73
N ASP A 389 14.34 -18.55 -12.37
CA ASP A 389 15.59 -17.78 -12.44
C ASP A 389 16.01 -17.52 -13.89
N PHE A 390 16.79 -16.45 -14.08
CA PHE A 390 17.16 -15.94 -15.40
C PHE A 390 18.38 -16.67 -15.98
N PRO A 391 18.50 -16.75 -17.32
CA PRO A 391 19.67 -17.34 -17.98
C PRO A 391 21.01 -16.79 -17.49
N GLY A 392 21.93 -17.70 -17.16
CA GLY A 392 23.28 -17.35 -16.71
C GLY A 392 23.37 -16.87 -15.26
N LEU A 393 22.28 -16.91 -14.50
CA LEU A 393 22.28 -16.73 -13.05
C LEU A 393 22.24 -18.09 -12.34
N HIS A 394 22.57 -18.06 -11.05
CA HIS A 394 22.44 -19.22 -10.18
C HIS A 394 21.82 -18.84 -8.84
N LEU A 395 21.11 -19.79 -8.23
CA LEU A 395 20.68 -19.73 -6.86
C LEU A 395 21.62 -20.61 -6.02
N GLU A 396 22.32 -20.01 -5.06
CA GLU A 396 23.01 -20.72 -4.00
C GLU A 396 22.07 -20.85 -2.80
N ASN A 397 21.92 -22.06 -2.26
CA ASN A 397 21.10 -22.29 -1.08
C ASN A 397 21.74 -23.37 -0.19
N PHE A 398 21.43 -23.30 1.10
CA PHE A 398 21.85 -24.27 2.11
C PHE A 398 20.66 -25.11 2.55
N VAL A 399 20.80 -26.43 2.52
CA VAL A 399 19.77 -27.33 3.04
C VAL A 399 20.05 -27.59 4.52
N SER A 400 19.24 -27.03 5.42
CA SER A 400 19.38 -27.30 6.86
C SER A 400 19.20 -28.80 7.17
N GLU A 401 19.88 -29.29 8.20
CA GLU A 401 19.73 -30.66 8.70
C GLU A 401 18.31 -30.95 9.20
N ASP A 402 17.58 -29.90 9.63
CA ASP A 402 16.18 -29.99 10.05
C ASP A 402 15.21 -30.24 8.88
N LEU A 403 15.66 -30.03 7.63
CA LEU A 403 14.86 -30.21 6.42
C LEU A 403 15.09 -31.60 5.82
N GLY A 404 14.19 -32.52 6.14
CA GLY A 404 14.21 -33.89 5.63
C GLY A 404 13.64 -33.98 4.22
N ASN A 405 14.13 -34.98 3.47
CA ASN A 405 13.62 -35.33 2.13
C ASN A 405 13.60 -34.15 1.14
N THR A 406 14.61 -33.27 1.25
CA THR A 406 14.71 -32.08 0.40
C THR A 406 15.07 -32.47 -1.02
N SER A 407 14.19 -32.17 -1.97
CA SER A 407 14.42 -32.46 -3.39
C SER A 407 14.24 -31.22 -4.25
N VAL A 408 14.93 -31.18 -5.39
CA VAL A 408 14.74 -30.18 -6.43
C VAL A 408 14.20 -30.86 -7.68
N ARG A 409 13.11 -30.33 -8.24
CA ARG A 409 12.51 -30.81 -9.49
C ARG A 409 12.42 -29.71 -10.51
N VAL A 410 12.85 -29.98 -11.74
CA VAL A 410 12.77 -29.02 -12.85
C VAL A 410 11.38 -29.07 -13.47
N LEU A 411 10.71 -27.92 -13.48
CA LEU A 411 9.36 -27.76 -14.03
C LEU A 411 9.39 -27.31 -15.50
N GLN A 412 10.35 -26.47 -15.87
CA GLN A 412 10.57 -25.97 -17.23
C GLN A 412 12.01 -25.50 -17.41
N GLY A 413 12.59 -25.68 -18.58
CA GLY A 413 13.98 -25.27 -18.87
C GLY A 413 15.00 -26.34 -18.49
N GLN A 414 16.25 -25.91 -18.35
CA GLN A 414 17.37 -26.78 -18.00
C GLN A 414 18.21 -26.11 -16.91
N VAL A 415 18.61 -26.89 -15.91
CA VAL A 415 19.48 -26.42 -14.83
C VAL A 415 20.70 -27.32 -14.67
N LEU A 416 21.80 -26.74 -14.24
CA LEU A 416 22.98 -27.47 -13.78
C LEU A 416 23.04 -27.34 -12.26
N LEU A 417 22.85 -28.44 -11.55
CA LEU A 417 22.95 -28.53 -10.10
C LEU A 417 24.40 -28.85 -9.70
N GLU A 418 25.03 -27.96 -8.95
CA GLU A 418 26.36 -28.14 -8.39
C GLU A 418 26.24 -28.43 -6.88
N LEU A 419 26.72 -29.60 -6.46
CA LEU A 419 26.86 -29.95 -5.04
C LEU A 419 28.25 -29.49 -4.59
N VAL A 420 28.30 -28.37 -3.87
CA VAL A 420 29.54 -27.59 -3.62
C VAL A 420 30.58 -28.42 -2.88
N GLU A 421 30.17 -29.13 -1.82
CA GLU A 421 31.07 -29.94 -1.00
C GLU A 421 31.53 -31.22 -1.71
N GLN A 422 30.69 -31.78 -2.59
CA GLN A 422 30.99 -33.01 -3.30
C GLN A 422 31.76 -32.76 -4.61
N GLN A 423 31.88 -31.49 -5.03
CA GLN A 423 32.48 -31.08 -6.31
C GLN A 423 31.89 -31.85 -7.50
N ARG A 424 30.57 -32.06 -7.46
CA ARG A 424 29.82 -32.82 -8.48
C ARG A 424 28.74 -31.96 -9.10
N ASN A 425 28.65 -32.04 -10.43
CA ASN A 425 27.67 -31.33 -11.22
C ASN A 425 26.71 -32.30 -11.88
N HIS A 426 25.42 -31.99 -11.83
CA HIS A 426 24.33 -32.79 -12.37
C HIS A 426 23.48 -31.92 -13.28
N SER A 427 23.39 -32.27 -14.56
CA SER A 427 22.48 -31.59 -15.48
C SER A 427 21.08 -32.18 -15.32
N LEU A 428 20.10 -31.34 -15.02
CA LEU A 428 18.71 -31.72 -14.87
C LEU A 428 17.87 -31.05 -15.98
N GLN A 429 17.07 -31.86 -16.66
CA GLN A 429 16.12 -31.43 -17.68
C GLN A 429 14.70 -31.36 -17.11
N GLN A 430 13.77 -30.79 -17.88
CA GLN A 430 12.37 -30.74 -17.50
C GLN A 430 11.82 -32.11 -17.11
N GLY A 431 11.22 -32.19 -15.92
CA GLY A 431 10.67 -33.41 -15.35
C GLY A 431 11.62 -34.14 -14.41
N ASP A 432 12.93 -33.95 -14.55
CA ASP A 432 13.94 -34.56 -13.69
C ASP A 432 13.82 -34.02 -12.26
N SER A 433 14.12 -34.90 -11.30
CA SER A 433 14.18 -34.58 -9.88
C SER A 433 15.44 -35.17 -9.26
N MET A 434 16.00 -34.46 -8.28
CA MET A 434 17.17 -34.91 -7.54
C MET A 434 17.01 -34.61 -6.05
N GLN A 435 17.33 -35.60 -5.22
CA GLN A 435 17.43 -35.45 -3.78
C GLN A 435 18.71 -34.69 -3.41
N LEU A 436 18.57 -33.77 -2.46
CA LEU A 436 19.67 -32.92 -2.00
C LEU A 436 20.15 -33.38 -0.63
N PRO A 437 21.49 -33.46 -0.44
CA PRO A 437 22.06 -33.79 0.86
C PRO A 437 21.76 -32.69 1.88
N ALA A 438 21.37 -33.10 3.09
CA ALA A 438 21.18 -32.20 4.20
C ALA A 438 22.54 -31.73 4.77
N GLY A 439 22.56 -30.51 5.33
CA GLY A 439 23.75 -29.90 5.90
C GLY A 439 24.75 -29.38 4.87
N GLN A 440 24.37 -29.25 3.59
CA GLN A 440 25.29 -28.85 2.50
C GLN A 440 24.75 -27.67 1.68
N TYR A 441 25.68 -26.94 1.05
CA TYR A 441 25.37 -25.96 0.02
C TYR A 441 25.24 -26.60 -1.37
N HIS A 442 24.28 -26.11 -2.14
CA HIS A 442 24.16 -26.40 -3.57
C HIS A 442 23.91 -25.12 -4.37
N LYS A 443 24.30 -25.16 -5.65
CA LYS A 443 24.01 -24.11 -6.61
C LYS A 443 23.16 -24.66 -7.74
N VAL A 444 22.06 -23.98 -8.05
CA VAL A 444 21.24 -24.28 -9.23
C VAL A 444 21.53 -23.22 -10.28
N HIS A 445 22.28 -23.59 -11.32
CA HIS A 445 22.62 -22.70 -12.43
C HIS A 445 21.57 -22.82 -13.54
N THR A 446 21.04 -21.68 -13.98
CA THR A 446 20.12 -21.63 -15.12
C THR A 446 20.93 -21.62 -16.42
N VAL A 447 20.99 -22.76 -17.11
CA VAL A 447 21.81 -22.96 -18.31
C VAL A 447 21.02 -22.85 -19.62
N SER A 448 19.69 -22.82 -19.55
CA SER A 448 18.83 -22.63 -20.73
C SER A 448 18.84 -21.19 -21.24
N ALA A 449 18.54 -21.01 -22.53
CA ALA A 449 18.43 -19.69 -23.17
C ALA A 449 17.21 -18.87 -22.69
N ARG A 450 16.25 -19.52 -22.02
CA ARG A 450 15.07 -18.91 -21.39
C ARG A 450 15.11 -19.18 -19.88
N PRO A 451 14.33 -18.46 -19.06
CA PRO A 451 14.25 -18.73 -17.62
C PRO A 451 13.94 -20.20 -17.33
N SER A 452 14.62 -20.75 -16.34
CA SER A 452 14.33 -22.09 -15.82
C SER A 452 13.44 -21.99 -14.60
N CYS A 453 12.43 -22.85 -14.57
CA CYS A 453 11.49 -22.98 -13.46
C CYS A 453 11.75 -24.31 -12.76
N PHE A 454 11.89 -24.27 -11.45
CA PHE A 454 12.09 -25.46 -10.63
C PHE A 454 11.39 -25.29 -9.29
N MET A 455 11.14 -26.39 -8.60
CA MET A 455 10.54 -26.39 -7.28
C MET A 455 11.43 -27.13 -6.29
N TYR A 456 11.49 -26.61 -5.07
CA TYR A 456 11.97 -27.35 -3.93
C TYR A 456 10.80 -27.96 -3.19
N THR A 457 10.93 -29.22 -2.79
CA THR A 457 10.04 -29.84 -1.79
C THR A 457 10.88 -30.25 -0.61
N TYR A 458 10.40 -30.00 0.60
CA TYR A 458 11.09 -30.42 1.81
C TYR A 458 10.08 -30.69 2.94
N VAL A 459 10.49 -31.49 3.91
CA VAL A 459 9.72 -31.79 5.11
C VAL A 459 10.43 -31.17 6.30
N ASN A 460 9.76 -30.29 7.04
CA ASN A 460 10.29 -29.75 8.28
C ASN A 460 10.22 -30.82 9.39
N THR A 461 11.29 -31.57 9.56
CA THR A 461 11.32 -32.74 10.46
C THR A 461 11.12 -32.34 11.91
N THR A 462 11.63 -31.17 12.31
CA THR A 462 11.46 -30.61 13.65
C THR A 462 10.01 -30.25 13.94
N ALA A 463 9.30 -29.64 12.97
CA ALA A 463 7.87 -29.36 13.11
C ALA A 463 7.04 -30.65 13.21
N VAL A 464 7.33 -31.64 12.37
CA VAL A 464 6.63 -32.94 12.40
C VAL A 464 6.87 -33.68 13.72
N ALA A 465 8.10 -33.65 14.24
CA ALA A 465 8.42 -34.24 15.54
C ALA A 465 7.69 -33.52 16.68
N LEU A 466 7.61 -32.19 16.64
CA LEU A 466 6.88 -31.38 17.60
C LEU A 466 5.38 -31.70 17.58
N GLU A 467 4.76 -31.79 16.40
CA GLU A 467 3.35 -32.17 16.26
C GLU A 467 3.06 -33.55 16.84
N ARG A 468 3.89 -34.55 16.52
CA ARG A 468 3.75 -35.92 17.08
C ARG A 468 3.85 -35.93 18.60
N ASN A 469 4.81 -35.18 19.16
CA ASN A 469 4.96 -35.09 20.61
C ASN A 469 3.76 -34.40 21.26
N LEU A 470 3.23 -33.33 20.66
CA LEU A 470 2.02 -32.64 21.14
C LEU A 470 0.79 -33.55 21.09
N SER A 471 0.58 -34.29 20.00
CA SER A 471 -0.52 -35.26 19.88
C SER A 471 -0.42 -36.36 20.94
N ARG A 472 0.79 -36.90 21.16
CA ARG A 472 1.04 -37.90 22.22
C ARG A 472 0.72 -37.35 23.62
N LEU A 473 1.10 -36.10 23.90
CA LEU A 473 0.81 -35.44 25.18
C LEU A 473 -0.70 -35.18 25.36
N GLN A 474 -1.42 -34.85 24.29
CA GLN A 474 -2.87 -34.70 24.32
C GLN A 474 -3.57 -36.04 24.60
N GLU A 475 -3.19 -37.11 23.89
CA GLU A 475 -3.72 -38.46 24.13
C GLU A 475 -3.47 -38.93 25.57
N LEU A 476 -2.27 -38.67 26.10
CA LEU A 476 -1.93 -39.03 27.47
C LEU A 476 -2.73 -38.20 28.49
N ARG A 477 -2.95 -36.89 28.23
CA ARG A 477 -3.84 -36.06 29.04
C ARG A 477 -5.27 -36.60 29.05
N ASP A 478 -5.79 -37.02 27.90
CA ASP A 478 -7.14 -37.56 27.79
C ASP A 478 -7.27 -38.91 28.50
N ARG A 479 -6.26 -39.78 28.38
CA ARG A 479 -6.20 -41.06 29.12
C ARG A 479 -6.12 -40.86 30.64
N LEU A 480 -5.36 -39.87 31.11
CA LEU A 480 -5.33 -39.48 32.51
C LEU A 480 -6.69 -38.98 32.99
N HIS A 481 -7.34 -38.11 32.21
CA HIS A 481 -8.65 -37.56 32.56
C HIS A 481 -9.74 -38.64 32.63
N ASN A 482 -9.69 -39.61 31.71
CA ASN A 482 -10.63 -40.72 31.66
C ASN A 482 -10.28 -41.87 32.63
N GLY A 483 -9.18 -41.74 33.40
CA GLY A 483 -8.75 -42.75 34.36
C GLY A 483 -8.27 -44.07 33.74
N THR A 484 -7.96 -44.07 32.44
CA THR A 484 -7.50 -45.25 31.70
C THR A 484 -5.97 -45.37 31.64
N GLU A 485 -5.23 -44.36 32.14
CA GLU A 485 -3.78 -44.41 32.19
C GLU A 485 -3.29 -45.21 33.41
N THR A 486 -2.66 -46.35 33.15
CA THR A 486 -2.17 -47.27 34.19
C THR A 486 -0.65 -47.29 34.32
N GLU A 487 0.06 -46.62 33.43
CA GLU A 487 1.52 -46.53 33.44
C GLU A 487 2.02 -45.27 34.17
N PRO A 488 3.20 -45.32 34.81
CA PRO A 488 3.81 -44.14 35.42
C PRO A 488 4.18 -43.11 34.35
N LEU A 489 3.88 -41.84 34.64
CA LEU A 489 4.13 -40.75 33.72
C LEU A 489 5.63 -40.60 33.39
N PRO A 490 5.97 -40.30 32.12
CA PRO A 490 7.32 -39.88 31.79
C PRO A 490 7.74 -38.67 32.64
N PRO A 491 9.03 -38.54 32.99
CA PRO A 491 9.53 -37.41 33.77
C PRO A 491 9.58 -36.09 32.99
N GLU A 492 9.51 -36.16 31.66
CA GLU A 492 9.45 -35.03 30.71
C GLU A 492 7.99 -34.56 30.51
#